data_AF-A0A7V9ZNZ6-F1
#
_entry.id   AF-A0A7V9ZNZ6-F1
#
_cell.length_a   1.000
_cell.length_b   1.000
_cell.length_c   1.000
_cell.angle_alpha   90.00
_cell.angle_beta   90.00
_cell.angle_gamma   90.00
#
_symmetry.space_group_name_H-M   'P 1'
#
loop_
_entity.id
_entity.type
_entity.pdbx_description
1 polymer ?
#
loop_
_entity_poly.entity_id
_entity_poly.type
_entity_poly.pdbx_seq_one_letter_code
_entity_poly.pdbx_strand_id
1 'polypeptide(L)'
;MICGIKHLSLNYTVAVLCFVVGLGAVSIFSFKQVPSKADISPVNIPEVVTYDSLCTKGQTSLPKSQIRRIDFLNFAYPNKSLGYGTIQSAIELTGGEFEISNLKENFLWLVSASPDNITYADLTNDGEEEAIIEMFSDSGASGGEHFLYVYTMARGQAKFLWFFETHGSGTDIGGIKEIYSRDGDLILEIYGKNKVSGKGSTVAEDYECDGCYKEFTRARFHWNGKSFKQKGKAEILPLADKQN
;
A
#
# COMPACT_ATOMS: atom_id res chain seq x y z
N MET A 1 27.70 -0.61 -65.72
CA MET A 1 26.69 0.44 -65.96
C MET A 1 26.02 0.70 -64.60
N ILE A 2 26.74 1.30 -63.65
CA ILE A 2 26.78 2.74 -63.23
C ILE A 2 25.44 3.27 -62.69
N CYS A 3 25.54 3.92 -61.52
CA CYS A 3 24.64 4.91 -60.88
C CYS A 3 23.40 4.39 -60.14
N GLY A 4 23.09 4.82 -58.91
CA GLY A 4 23.73 5.85 -58.08
C GLY A 4 23.03 6.00 -56.73
N ILE A 5 23.83 6.41 -55.75
CA ILE A 5 23.56 6.70 -54.33
C ILE A 5 22.73 7.98 -54.18
N LYS A 6 21.82 8.05 -53.19
CA LYS A 6 21.64 9.25 -52.35
C LYS A 6 21.30 8.91 -50.90
N HIS A 7 22.28 9.15 -50.04
CA HIS A 7 22.17 9.41 -48.60
C HIS A 7 21.28 10.64 -48.35
N LEU A 8 20.46 10.60 -47.30
CA LEU A 8 19.92 11.80 -46.66
C LEU A 8 20.32 11.79 -45.18
N SER A 9 21.33 12.59 -44.84
CA SER A 9 21.66 12.96 -43.47
C SER A 9 20.95 14.28 -43.15
N LEU A 10 20.21 14.33 -42.05
CA LEU A 10 19.59 15.56 -41.56
C LEU A 10 20.33 16.02 -40.31
N ASN A 11 21.19 17.02 -40.50
CA ASN A 11 21.81 17.80 -39.44
C ASN A 11 20.77 18.77 -38.87
N TYR A 12 20.66 18.88 -37.55
CA TYR A 12 20.08 20.07 -36.91
C TYR A 12 21.06 20.65 -35.89
N THR A 13 21.68 21.73 -36.33
CA THR A 13 22.62 22.58 -35.62
C THR A 13 21.84 23.59 -34.76
N VAL A 14 22.19 23.62 -33.47
CA VAL A 14 22.29 24.79 -32.55
C VAL A 14 21.54 26.07 -32.95
N ALA A 15 20.61 26.50 -32.09
CA ALA A 15 20.20 27.90 -31.95
C ALA A 15 20.45 28.39 -30.51
N VAL A 16 21.07 29.56 -30.43
CA VAL A 16 21.69 30.22 -29.30
C VAL A 16 20.69 31.18 -28.64
N LEU A 17 20.61 31.12 -27.30
CA LEU A 17 20.55 32.22 -26.33
C LEU A 17 19.61 33.42 -26.61
N CYS A 18 18.60 33.59 -25.75
CA CYS A 18 18.10 34.92 -25.36
C CYS A 18 17.89 35.01 -23.84
N PHE A 19 18.64 35.94 -23.25
CA PHE A 19 18.50 36.50 -21.90
C PHE A 19 17.08 37.05 -21.67
N VAL A 20 16.48 36.75 -20.52
CA VAL A 20 15.64 37.72 -19.79
C VAL A 20 16.00 37.66 -18.31
N VAL A 21 16.59 38.75 -17.85
CA VAL A 21 16.84 39.06 -16.44
C VAL A 21 15.49 39.37 -15.79
N GLY A 22 15.04 38.50 -14.90
CA GLY A 22 13.89 38.73 -14.02
C GLY A 22 14.35 39.11 -12.62
N LEU A 23 14.83 40.34 -12.44
CA LEU A 23 14.90 41.00 -11.14
C LEU A 23 13.49 41.52 -10.83
N GLY A 24 12.78 40.90 -9.88
CA GLY A 24 11.43 41.33 -9.53
C GLY A 24 10.90 40.75 -8.22
N ALA A 25 10.97 41.58 -7.17
CA ALA A 25 10.15 41.56 -5.96
C ALA A 25 10.26 40.34 -5.00
N VAL A 26 11.17 40.46 -4.03
CA VAL A 26 11.03 39.80 -2.73
C VAL A 26 9.88 40.49 -1.98
N SER A 27 8.70 39.87 -1.97
CA SER A 27 7.60 40.27 -1.09
C SER A 27 7.93 39.82 0.34
N ILE A 28 8.39 40.76 1.15
CA ILE A 28 8.50 40.60 2.60
C ILE A 28 7.08 40.57 3.15
N PHE A 29 6.51 39.38 3.34
CA PHE A 29 5.31 39.22 4.14
C PHE A 29 5.68 39.46 5.62
N SER A 30 5.45 40.68 6.09
CA SER A 30 5.38 40.97 7.53
C SER A 30 4.17 40.24 8.11
N PHE A 31 4.41 39.08 8.71
CA PHE A 31 3.45 38.48 9.64
C PHE A 31 3.36 39.39 10.87
N LYS A 32 2.27 40.16 10.96
CA LYS A 32 1.84 40.74 12.24
C LYS A 32 1.53 39.57 13.17
N GLN A 33 2.38 39.37 14.18
CA GLN A 33 2.04 38.51 15.31
C GLN A 33 0.77 39.04 15.97
N VAL A 34 -0.29 38.23 15.92
CA VAL A 34 -1.49 38.43 16.73
C VAL A 34 -1.15 37.97 18.14
N PRO A 35 -1.20 38.83 19.17
CA PRO A 35 -1.13 38.39 20.55
C PRO A 35 -2.47 37.76 20.92
N SER A 36 -2.58 36.44 20.78
CA SER A 36 -3.70 35.70 21.37
C SER A 36 -3.38 35.44 22.84
N LYS A 37 -3.81 36.37 23.68
CA LYS A 37 -3.95 36.16 25.13
C LYS A 37 -5.29 35.44 25.31
N ALA A 38 -5.27 34.12 25.25
CA ALA A 38 -6.39 33.30 25.71
C ALA A 38 -6.12 32.93 27.18
N ASP A 39 -6.88 33.55 28.07
CA ASP A 39 -7.08 33.08 29.44
C ASP A 39 -7.71 31.69 29.37
N ILE A 40 -6.92 30.65 29.66
CA ILE A 40 -7.45 29.31 29.89
C ILE A 40 -7.65 29.20 31.39
N SER A 41 -8.90 29.44 31.80
CA SER A 41 -9.37 29.00 33.12
C SER A 41 -9.19 27.48 33.24
N PRO A 42 -8.81 26.95 34.41
CA PRO A 42 -8.58 25.52 34.58
C PRO A 42 -9.87 24.75 34.29
N VAL A 43 -9.84 23.97 33.22
CA VAL A 43 -10.86 22.95 32.94
C VAL A 43 -10.79 21.94 34.07
N ASN A 44 -11.92 21.74 34.76
CA ASN A 44 -12.11 20.62 35.69
C ASN A 44 -11.82 19.31 34.94
N ILE A 45 -10.62 18.77 35.17
CA ILE A 45 -10.26 17.41 34.76
C ILE A 45 -11.15 16.50 35.63
N PRO A 46 -12.04 15.67 35.04
CA PRO A 46 -12.75 14.68 35.83
C PRO A 46 -11.72 13.77 36.49
N GLU A 47 -11.94 13.63 37.79
CA GLU A 47 -11.21 12.80 38.75
C GLU A 47 -10.77 11.48 38.13
N VAL A 48 -9.49 11.17 38.29
CA VAL A 48 -8.86 9.90 37.90
C VAL A 48 -9.71 8.78 38.50
N VAL A 49 -10.49 8.10 37.64
CA VAL A 49 -11.22 6.90 38.03
C VAL A 49 -10.18 5.84 38.37
N THR A 50 -9.95 5.64 39.66
CA THR A 50 -9.16 4.55 40.21
C THR A 50 -9.92 3.26 39.92
N TYR A 51 -9.44 2.51 38.94
CA TYR A 51 -9.93 1.16 38.65
C TYR A 51 -9.40 0.20 39.71
N ASP A 52 -10.06 0.18 40.87
CA ASP A 52 -9.89 -0.90 41.83
C ASP A 52 -10.54 -2.18 41.28
N SER A 53 -9.65 -3.01 40.73
CA SER A 53 -9.69 -4.45 40.52
C SER A 53 -10.86 -5.20 41.18
N LEU A 54 -11.63 -5.93 40.35
CA LEU A 54 -12.21 -7.23 40.73
C LEU A 54 -12.24 -8.18 39.52
N CYS A 55 -11.22 -9.03 39.49
CA CYS A 55 -11.10 -10.37 38.90
C CYS A 55 -12.03 -10.82 37.76
N THR A 56 -11.44 -10.99 36.56
CA THR A 56 -11.51 -12.28 35.84
C THR A 56 -10.13 -12.59 35.27
N LYS A 57 -9.62 -13.77 35.62
CA LYS A 57 -8.25 -14.22 35.39
C LYS A 57 -8.11 -14.76 33.97
N GLY A 58 -7.95 -13.85 33.01
CA GLY A 58 -7.30 -14.11 31.73
C GLY A 58 -6.24 -13.04 31.60
N GLN A 59 -4.96 -13.38 31.79
CA GLN A 59 -3.87 -12.44 31.51
C GLN A 59 -3.85 -12.21 30.00
N THR A 60 -4.62 -11.24 29.53
CA THR A 60 -4.43 -10.62 28.23
C THR A 60 -3.11 -9.87 28.36
N SER A 61 -2.01 -10.55 28.02
CA SER A 61 -0.71 -9.90 27.93
C SER A 61 -0.88 -8.65 27.08
N LEU A 62 -0.41 -7.51 27.57
CA LEU A 62 -0.49 -6.26 26.82
C LEU A 62 0.05 -6.49 25.41
N PRO A 63 -0.59 -5.90 24.38
CA PRO A 63 -0.12 -6.04 23.01
C PRO A 63 1.37 -5.70 22.93
N LYS A 64 2.13 -6.57 22.26
CA LYS A 64 3.60 -6.47 22.16
C LYS A 64 4.07 -5.13 21.57
N SER A 65 3.23 -4.49 20.75
CA SER A 65 3.47 -3.20 20.12
C SER A 65 2.19 -2.34 20.13
N GLN A 66 2.35 -1.01 19.99
CA GLN A 66 1.21 -0.09 19.95
C GLN A 66 0.33 -0.27 18.71
N ILE A 67 0.91 -0.66 17.56
CA ILE A 67 0.19 -0.81 16.29
C ILE A 67 -0.92 -1.87 16.37
N ARG A 68 -0.76 -2.88 17.23
CA ARG A 68 -1.75 -3.95 17.47
C ARG A 68 -3.02 -3.46 18.18
N ARG A 69 -3.04 -2.23 18.68
CA ARG A 69 -4.22 -1.61 19.30
C ARG A 69 -5.10 -0.89 18.28
N ILE A 70 -4.64 -0.75 17.04
CA ILE A 70 -5.39 -0.12 15.96
C ILE A 70 -6.39 -1.13 15.42
N ASP A 71 -7.65 -0.72 15.36
CA ASP A 71 -8.71 -1.49 14.74
C ASP A 71 -8.71 -1.25 13.23
N PHE A 72 -7.91 -2.04 12.51
CA PHE A 72 -7.79 -1.97 11.06
C PHE A 72 -9.07 -2.38 10.32
N LEU A 73 -10.00 -3.06 10.98
CA LEU A 73 -11.30 -3.41 10.37
C LEU A 73 -12.28 -2.23 10.42
N ASN A 74 -12.00 -1.21 11.22
CA ASN A 74 -12.76 0.04 11.30
C ASN A 74 -11.83 1.24 11.02
N PHE A 75 -11.12 1.18 9.89
CA PHE A 75 -10.05 2.12 9.55
C PHE A 75 -10.21 2.72 8.15
N ALA A 76 -9.69 3.93 7.98
CA ALA A 76 -9.69 4.65 6.70
C ALA A 76 -8.33 4.51 5.98
N TYR A 77 -8.34 3.86 4.82
CA TYR A 77 -7.16 3.64 3.99
C TYR A 77 -7.12 4.68 2.87
N PRO A 78 -5.95 5.26 2.54
CA PRO A 78 -5.85 6.13 1.38
C PRO A 78 -6.10 5.32 0.11
N ASN A 79 -6.96 5.80 -0.77
CA ASN A 79 -7.19 5.10 -2.04
C ASN A 79 -5.95 5.24 -2.94
N LYS A 80 -5.22 4.14 -3.11
CA LYS A 80 -3.98 4.07 -3.91
C LYS A 80 -4.12 3.24 -5.18
N SER A 81 -5.22 2.51 -5.31
CA SER A 81 -5.46 1.69 -6.48
C SER A 81 -5.78 2.56 -7.69
N LEU A 82 -5.25 2.13 -8.84
CA LEU A 82 -5.43 2.82 -10.10
C LEU A 82 -6.86 2.67 -10.66
N GLY A 83 -7.57 1.60 -10.26
CA GLY A 83 -8.94 1.31 -10.70
C GLY A 83 -10.00 2.20 -10.04
N TYR A 84 -9.85 2.50 -8.75
CA TYR A 84 -10.86 3.25 -7.97
C TYR A 84 -10.58 4.75 -7.85
N GLY A 85 -9.43 5.23 -8.34
CA GLY A 85 -8.90 6.58 -8.06
C GLY A 85 -9.77 7.75 -8.51
N THR A 86 -10.84 7.51 -9.27
CA THR A 86 -11.79 8.55 -9.73
C THR A 86 -13.03 8.68 -8.85
N ILE A 87 -13.32 7.71 -7.99
CA ILE A 87 -14.60 7.65 -7.26
C ILE A 87 -14.46 8.19 -5.83
N GLN A 88 -13.37 7.88 -5.13
CA GLN A 88 -13.16 8.31 -3.73
C GLN A 88 -11.68 8.45 -3.37
N SER A 89 -11.36 9.33 -2.43
CA SER A 89 -9.99 9.55 -1.94
C SER A 89 -9.52 8.53 -0.89
N ALA A 90 -10.44 7.80 -0.26
CA ALA A 90 -10.19 6.82 0.79
C ALA A 90 -11.18 5.66 0.75
N ILE A 91 -10.76 4.51 1.29
CA ILE A 91 -11.53 3.29 1.52
C ILE A 91 -11.76 3.22 3.03
N GLU A 92 -13.00 3.37 3.48
CA GLU A 92 -13.34 3.40 4.91
C GLU A 92 -14.00 2.08 5.30
N LEU A 93 -13.21 1.16 5.87
CA LEU A 93 -13.77 -0.11 6.31
C LEU A 93 -14.65 0.09 7.54
N THR A 94 -15.76 -0.65 7.58
CA THR A 94 -16.61 -0.82 8.76
C THR A 94 -16.79 -2.31 9.00
N GLY A 95 -16.30 -2.82 10.13
CA GLY A 95 -16.32 -4.25 10.42
C GLY A 95 -15.52 -5.10 9.43
N GLY A 96 -14.57 -4.50 8.71
CA GLY A 96 -13.74 -5.15 7.71
C GLY A 96 -14.27 -5.02 6.28
N GLU A 97 -15.40 -4.36 6.05
CA GLU A 97 -16.03 -4.27 4.73
C GLU A 97 -16.22 -2.84 4.26
N PHE A 98 -16.19 -2.63 2.94
CA PHE A 98 -16.48 -1.37 2.29
C PHE A 98 -17.06 -1.62 0.89
N GLU A 99 -18.19 -0.98 0.60
CA GLU A 99 -18.88 -1.11 -0.68
C GLU A 99 -18.67 0.12 -1.55
N ILE A 100 -18.26 -0.09 -2.80
CA ILE A 100 -18.19 0.93 -3.83
C ILE A 100 -19.25 0.63 -4.89
N SER A 101 -20.30 1.43 -4.93
CA SER A 101 -21.31 1.35 -5.99
C SER A 101 -21.03 2.39 -7.08
N ASN A 102 -20.85 1.97 -8.34
CA ASN A 102 -20.95 2.84 -9.50
C ASN A 102 -22.31 2.65 -10.18
N LEU A 103 -23.29 3.45 -9.76
CA LEU A 103 -24.67 3.39 -10.27
C LEU A 103 -24.78 3.65 -11.78
N LYS A 104 -23.81 4.35 -12.39
CA LYS A 104 -23.84 4.61 -13.84
C LYS A 104 -23.46 3.38 -14.66
N GLU A 105 -22.61 2.52 -14.10
CA GLU A 105 -22.10 1.32 -14.76
C GLU A 105 -22.75 0.04 -14.23
N ASN A 106 -23.75 0.17 -13.34
CA ASN A 106 -24.41 -0.94 -12.65
C ASN A 106 -23.40 -1.92 -12.02
N PHE A 107 -22.35 -1.37 -11.43
CA PHE A 107 -21.26 -2.15 -10.86
C PHE A 107 -21.16 -1.94 -9.34
N LEU A 108 -20.90 -3.02 -8.62
CA LEU A 108 -20.66 -3.05 -7.17
C LEU A 108 -19.32 -3.73 -6.91
N TRP A 109 -18.41 -3.03 -6.24
CA TRP A 109 -17.20 -3.62 -5.68
C TRP A 109 -17.36 -3.75 -4.17
N LEU A 110 -16.99 -4.91 -3.64
CA LEU A 110 -16.88 -5.17 -2.21
C LEU A 110 -15.42 -5.30 -1.85
N VAL A 111 -14.88 -4.32 -1.11
CA VAL A 111 -13.55 -4.40 -0.52
C VAL A 111 -13.69 -4.98 0.89
N SER A 112 -12.91 -6.00 1.20
CA SER A 112 -12.94 -6.69 2.49
C SER A 112 -11.56 -6.95 3.07
N ALA A 113 -11.48 -6.99 4.40
CA ALA A 113 -10.34 -7.38 5.20
C ALA A 113 -10.80 -8.32 6.32
N SER A 114 -9.96 -9.26 6.73
CA SER A 114 -10.25 -10.16 7.86
C SER A 114 -9.17 -10.03 8.93
N PRO A 115 -9.45 -10.41 10.20
CA PRO A 115 -8.43 -10.46 11.24
C PRO A 115 -7.21 -11.33 10.87
N ASP A 116 -7.46 -12.44 10.17
CA ASP A 116 -6.41 -13.39 9.77
C ASP A 116 -5.49 -12.83 8.68
N ASN A 117 -5.95 -11.81 7.95
CA ASN A 117 -5.21 -11.12 6.89
C ASN A 117 -4.39 -9.92 7.42
N ILE A 118 -4.31 -9.75 8.75
CA ILE A 118 -3.49 -8.72 9.40
C ILE A 118 -2.26 -9.37 10.04
N THR A 119 -1.10 -9.12 9.45
CA THR A 119 0.19 -9.60 9.94
C THR A 119 0.99 -8.46 10.57
N TYR A 120 1.81 -8.78 11.58
CA TYR A 120 2.64 -7.79 12.26
C TYR A 120 4.11 -8.24 12.28
N ALA A 121 5.01 -7.32 11.93
CA ALA A 121 6.45 -7.60 11.87
C ALA A 121 7.27 -6.30 11.97
N ASP A 122 8.48 -6.38 12.53
CA ASP A 122 9.46 -5.30 12.42
C ASP A 122 10.07 -5.30 11.01
N LEU A 123 9.61 -4.38 10.16
CA LEU A 123 10.02 -4.24 8.77
C LEU A 123 10.95 -3.03 8.54
N THR A 124 10.99 -2.11 9.50
CA THR A 124 11.85 -0.93 9.44
C THR A 124 13.13 -1.07 10.26
N ASN A 125 13.27 -2.17 11.01
CA ASN A 125 14.38 -2.53 11.87
C ASN A 125 14.65 -1.48 12.97
N ASP A 126 13.57 -0.89 13.49
CA ASP A 126 13.60 0.06 14.61
C ASP A 126 13.17 -0.58 15.95
N GLY A 127 12.83 -1.87 15.93
CA GLY A 127 12.40 -2.65 17.09
C GLY A 127 10.89 -2.58 17.37
N GLU A 128 10.15 -1.75 16.63
CA GLU A 128 8.69 -1.69 16.68
C GLU A 128 8.09 -2.49 15.52
N GLU A 129 6.86 -2.96 15.70
CA GLU A 129 6.18 -3.70 14.63
C GLU A 129 5.42 -2.75 13.71
N GLU A 130 5.49 -3.03 12.41
CA GLU A 130 4.54 -2.58 11.40
C GLU A 130 3.33 -3.53 11.33
N ALA A 131 2.19 -3.00 10.92
CA ALA A 131 1.04 -3.78 10.49
C ALA A 131 1.03 -3.90 8.96
N ILE A 132 0.77 -5.11 8.48
CA ILE A 132 0.59 -5.46 7.07
C ILE A 132 -0.85 -5.93 6.94
N ILE A 133 -1.67 -5.18 6.20
CA ILE A 133 -3.09 -5.46 6.03
C ILE A 133 -3.29 -5.90 4.59
N GLU A 134 -3.70 -7.14 4.41
CA GLU A 134 -4.20 -7.65 3.15
C GLU A 134 -5.72 -7.40 3.04
N MET A 135 -6.12 -6.78 1.95
CA MET A 135 -7.51 -6.58 1.57
C MET A 135 -7.79 -7.23 0.23
N PHE A 136 -9.04 -7.63 0.01
CA PHE A 136 -9.52 -8.21 -1.23
C PHE A 136 -10.68 -7.39 -1.78
N SER A 137 -10.64 -7.04 -3.06
CA SER A 137 -11.76 -6.46 -3.80
C SER A 137 -12.46 -7.55 -4.60
N ASP A 138 -13.74 -7.77 -4.33
CA ASP A 138 -14.62 -8.57 -5.17
C ASP A 138 -15.47 -7.66 -6.05
N SER A 139 -15.50 -8.00 -7.33
CA SER A 139 -16.18 -7.27 -8.38
C SER A 139 -17.50 -7.95 -8.78
N GLY A 140 -17.77 -9.15 -8.24
CA GLY A 140 -18.87 -10.02 -8.66
C GLY A 140 -18.67 -10.67 -10.03
N ALA A 141 -17.60 -10.35 -10.76
CA ALA A 141 -17.15 -11.03 -11.97
C ALA A 141 -16.05 -12.06 -11.67
N SER A 142 -15.42 -12.62 -12.70
CA SER A 142 -14.40 -13.68 -12.58
C SER A 142 -13.04 -13.22 -12.02
N GLY A 143 -12.94 -12.03 -11.44
CA GLY A 143 -11.67 -11.45 -11.00
C GLY A 143 -11.84 -10.60 -9.75
N GLY A 144 -10.88 -10.73 -8.86
CA GLY A 144 -10.73 -9.90 -7.67
C GLY A 144 -9.27 -9.46 -7.50
N GLU A 145 -9.08 -8.38 -6.75
CA GLU A 145 -7.78 -7.73 -6.57
C GLU A 145 -7.37 -7.82 -5.10
N HIS A 146 -6.10 -8.15 -4.83
CA HIS A 146 -5.56 -8.02 -3.49
C HIS A 146 -4.77 -6.72 -3.35
N PHE A 147 -4.94 -6.07 -2.21
CA PHE A 147 -4.17 -4.90 -1.80
C PHE A 147 -3.41 -5.21 -0.53
N LEU A 148 -2.17 -4.73 -0.43
CA LEU A 148 -1.43 -4.72 0.82
C LEU A 148 -1.19 -3.28 1.23
N TYR A 149 -1.52 -2.97 2.46
CA TYR A 149 -1.14 -1.73 3.11
C TYR A 149 -0.18 -2.00 4.25
N VAL A 150 0.88 -1.20 4.34
CA VAL A 150 1.83 -1.25 5.45
C VAL A 150 1.72 0.03 6.26
N TYR A 151 1.54 -0.11 7.57
CA TYR A 151 1.46 0.99 8.54
C TYR A 151 2.47 0.80 9.67
N THR A 152 3.05 1.90 10.12
CA THR A 152 3.86 1.97 11.35
C THR A 152 3.19 2.88 12.37
N MET A 153 3.67 2.90 13.61
CA MET A 153 3.26 3.89 14.59
C MET A 153 4.15 5.13 14.53
N ALA A 154 3.53 6.31 14.43
CA ALA A 154 4.24 7.58 14.56
C ALA A 154 3.40 8.54 15.41
N ARG A 155 4.00 9.05 16.50
CA ARG A 155 3.35 10.03 17.40
C ARG A 155 1.97 9.55 17.90
N GLY A 156 1.86 8.26 18.24
CA GLY A 156 0.63 7.65 18.74
C GLY A 156 -0.45 7.42 17.69
N GLN A 157 -0.15 7.56 16.40
CA GLN A 157 -1.10 7.33 15.30
C GLN A 157 -0.51 6.36 14.27
N ALA A 158 -1.37 5.58 13.63
CA ALA A 158 -0.99 4.75 12.50
C ALA A 158 -0.59 5.66 11.31
N LYS A 159 0.60 5.44 10.77
CA LYS A 159 1.16 6.17 9.65
C LYS A 159 1.37 5.22 8.48
N PHE A 160 0.74 5.54 7.36
CA PHE A 160 0.93 4.83 6.10
C PHE A 160 2.40 4.86 5.65
N LEU A 161 2.95 3.69 5.34
CA LEU A 161 4.30 3.52 4.79
C LEU A 161 4.27 3.14 3.31
N TRP A 162 3.43 2.18 2.95
CA TRP A 162 3.51 1.57 1.63
C TRP A 162 2.22 0.87 1.21
N PHE A 163 2.06 0.76 -0.11
CA PHE A 163 0.94 0.11 -0.78
C PHE A 163 1.49 -0.78 -1.88
N PHE A 164 0.89 -1.96 -2.01
CA PHE A 164 1.08 -2.90 -3.10
C PHE A 164 -0.29 -3.39 -3.57
N GLU A 165 -0.43 -3.63 -4.86
CA GLU A 165 -1.66 -4.10 -5.48
C GLU A 165 -1.30 -5.25 -6.42
N THR A 166 -1.97 -6.39 -6.26
CA THR A 166 -1.91 -7.45 -7.26
C THR A 166 -2.95 -7.10 -8.33
N HIS A 167 -2.50 -6.68 -9.50
CA HIS A 167 -3.43 -6.53 -10.63
C HIS A 167 -3.78 -7.92 -11.18
N GLY A 168 -5.05 -8.21 -11.43
CA GLY A 168 -5.49 -9.36 -12.23
C GLY A 168 -6.24 -8.85 -13.45
N SER A 169 -5.88 -9.27 -14.66
CA SER A 169 -6.69 -8.97 -15.86
C SER A 169 -7.66 -10.13 -16.09
N GLY A 170 -8.97 -9.87 -16.15
CA GLY A 170 -9.93 -10.92 -16.50
C GLY A 170 -9.99 -12.06 -15.47
N THR A 171 -10.29 -13.28 -15.90
CA THR A 171 -10.52 -14.49 -15.06
C THR A 171 -9.32 -14.92 -14.17
N ASP A 172 -8.27 -14.11 -14.12
CA ASP A 172 -7.08 -14.29 -13.31
C ASP A 172 -7.40 -14.22 -11.81
N ILE A 173 -7.51 -15.39 -11.17
CA ILE A 173 -7.43 -15.55 -9.71
C ILE A 173 -5.95 -15.46 -9.27
N GLY A 174 -5.22 -14.45 -9.77
CA GLY A 174 -3.83 -14.16 -9.44
C GLY A 174 -3.74 -13.58 -8.04
N GLY A 175 -3.87 -14.44 -7.03
CA GLY A 175 -3.94 -14.04 -5.64
C GLY A 175 -2.60 -14.08 -4.90
N ILE A 176 -2.64 -13.58 -3.68
CA ILE A 176 -1.57 -13.73 -2.71
C ILE A 176 -1.60 -15.16 -2.18
N LYS A 177 -0.46 -15.86 -2.28
CA LYS A 177 -0.26 -17.15 -1.64
C LYS A 177 0.07 -16.97 -0.16
N GLU A 178 1.00 -16.07 0.14
CA GLU A 178 1.52 -15.89 1.49
C GLU A 178 2.20 -14.53 1.66
N ILE A 179 2.04 -13.96 2.85
CA ILE A 179 2.71 -12.74 3.30
C ILE A 179 3.43 -13.05 4.60
N TYR A 180 4.72 -12.78 4.68
CA TYR A 180 5.48 -12.96 5.91
C TYR A 180 6.71 -12.06 5.94
N SER A 181 7.33 -11.93 7.11
CA SER A 181 8.61 -11.25 7.26
C SER A 181 9.75 -12.25 7.44
N ARG A 182 10.94 -11.88 6.95
CA ARG A 182 12.18 -12.62 7.22
C ARG A 182 13.35 -11.66 7.17
N ASP A 183 14.17 -11.65 8.23
CA ASP A 183 15.37 -10.82 8.33
C ASP A 183 15.10 -9.32 8.07
N GLY A 184 13.96 -8.81 8.55
CA GLY A 184 13.51 -7.43 8.35
C GLY A 184 12.98 -7.11 6.94
N ASP A 185 12.96 -8.08 6.03
CA ASP A 185 12.35 -7.94 4.71
C ASP A 185 10.90 -8.45 4.73
N LEU A 186 10.03 -7.75 4.01
CA LEU A 186 8.69 -8.22 3.68
C LEU A 186 8.79 -9.19 2.50
N ILE A 187 8.26 -10.39 2.67
CA ILE A 187 8.22 -11.42 1.63
C ILE A 187 6.77 -11.58 1.17
N LEU A 188 6.60 -11.48 -0.15
CA LEU A 188 5.31 -11.64 -0.80
C LEU A 188 5.41 -12.81 -1.78
N GLU A 189 4.55 -13.79 -1.61
CA GLU A 189 4.37 -14.90 -2.53
C GLU A 189 3.05 -14.73 -3.28
N ILE A 190 3.11 -14.70 -4.60
CA ILE A 190 1.96 -14.46 -5.48
C ILE A 190 1.84 -15.66 -6.40
N TYR A 191 0.63 -16.20 -6.56
CA TYR A 191 0.37 -17.29 -7.47
C TYR A 191 0.74 -16.92 -8.92
N GLY A 192 1.37 -17.84 -9.64
CA GLY A 192 1.83 -17.64 -11.02
C GLY A 192 3.26 -17.13 -11.16
N LYS A 193 3.69 -17.05 -12.42
CA LYS A 193 5.06 -16.71 -12.81
C LYS A 193 5.17 -15.22 -13.18
N ASN A 194 6.29 -14.58 -12.82
CA ASN A 194 6.59 -13.18 -13.18
C ASN A 194 5.56 -12.14 -12.71
N LYS A 195 4.90 -12.38 -11.56
CA LYS A 195 3.79 -11.54 -11.08
C LYS A 195 4.19 -10.24 -10.37
N VAL A 196 5.48 -9.91 -10.35
CA VAL A 196 5.97 -8.65 -9.76
C VAL A 196 6.70 -7.85 -10.84
N SER A 197 6.07 -6.78 -11.34
CA SER A 197 6.70 -5.84 -12.29
C SER A 197 6.77 -4.40 -11.74
N GLY A 198 7.44 -3.46 -12.41
CA GLY A 198 7.91 -2.20 -11.82
C GLY A 198 6.92 -1.01 -11.83
N LYS A 199 7.06 -0.15 -10.79
CA LYS A 199 6.31 1.08 -10.42
C LYS A 199 4.79 0.90 -10.24
N GLY A 200 4.38 0.47 -9.04
CA GLY A 200 2.96 0.20 -8.75
C GLY A 200 2.57 -1.18 -9.24
N SER A 201 3.38 -2.17 -8.85
CA SER A 201 3.60 -3.44 -9.53
C SER A 201 2.36 -4.10 -10.12
N THR A 202 2.26 -4.07 -11.45
CA THR A 202 1.29 -4.88 -12.19
C THR A 202 1.85 -6.30 -12.40
N VAL A 203 0.94 -7.24 -12.52
CA VAL A 203 1.15 -8.68 -12.75
C VAL A 203 1.16 -8.90 -14.26
N ALA A 204 2.11 -9.69 -14.78
CA ALA A 204 2.13 -10.07 -16.21
C ALA A 204 1.11 -11.18 -16.50
N GLU A 205 0.36 -11.07 -17.59
CA GLU A 205 -0.65 -12.04 -18.06
C GLU A 205 0.05 -13.29 -18.63
N ASP A 206 -0.16 -14.47 -18.03
CA ASP A 206 0.35 -15.75 -18.57
C ASP A 206 -0.49 -16.88 -17.96
N TYR A 207 -1.67 -17.21 -18.50
CA TYR A 207 -2.43 -18.39 -18.03
C TYR A 207 -3.22 -19.17 -19.09
N GLU A 208 -3.26 -20.49 -18.90
CA GLU A 208 -4.03 -21.49 -19.67
C GLU A 208 -5.33 -21.95 -18.95
N CYS A 209 -5.49 -21.74 -17.63
CA CYS A 209 -6.77 -21.91 -16.90
C CYS A 209 -6.77 -21.29 -15.49
N ASP A 210 -7.95 -20.89 -15.01
CA ASP A 210 -8.18 -20.31 -13.68
C ASP A 210 -7.75 -21.27 -12.56
N GLY A 211 -6.89 -20.81 -11.63
CA GLY A 211 -6.47 -21.58 -10.46
C GLY A 211 -5.48 -22.74 -10.72
N CYS A 212 -5.07 -22.96 -11.97
CA CYS A 212 -4.15 -24.04 -12.37
C CYS A 212 -2.67 -23.69 -12.18
N TYR A 213 -2.33 -23.02 -11.08
CA TYR A 213 -0.96 -22.59 -10.86
C TYR A 213 -0.06 -23.79 -10.57
N LYS A 214 1.03 -23.91 -11.33
CA LYS A 214 2.13 -24.86 -11.07
C LYS A 214 3.29 -24.21 -10.34
N GLU A 215 3.31 -22.88 -10.35
CA GLU A 215 4.40 -22.06 -9.85
C GLU A 215 3.85 -20.84 -9.11
N PHE A 216 4.67 -20.25 -8.27
CA PHE A 216 4.43 -18.96 -7.64
C PHE A 216 5.68 -18.08 -7.72
N THR A 217 5.47 -16.78 -7.68
CA THR A 217 6.51 -15.76 -7.68
C THR A 217 6.73 -15.30 -6.25
N ARG A 218 7.96 -15.44 -5.73
CA ARG A 218 8.37 -14.87 -4.44
C ARG A 218 9.18 -13.60 -4.68
N ALA A 219 8.72 -12.49 -4.12
CA ALA A 219 9.46 -11.24 -4.09
C ALA A 219 9.78 -10.82 -2.66
N ARG A 220 10.92 -10.15 -2.51
CA ARG A 220 11.40 -9.62 -1.22
C ARG A 220 11.44 -8.11 -1.30
N PHE A 221 10.93 -7.44 -0.28
CA PHE A 221 10.87 -5.99 -0.21
C PHE A 221 11.56 -5.51 1.06
N HIS A 222 12.48 -4.56 0.90
CA HIS A 222 13.25 -3.98 1.98
C HIS A 222 12.89 -2.51 2.17
N TRP A 223 12.73 -2.07 3.42
CA TRP A 223 12.54 -0.68 3.75
C TRP A 223 13.86 0.09 3.66
N ASN A 224 13.93 1.11 2.81
CA ASN A 224 15.15 1.91 2.63
C ASN A 224 15.14 3.25 3.40
N GLY A 225 14.28 3.40 4.42
CA GLY A 225 14.06 4.66 5.13
C GLY A 225 12.99 5.57 4.51
N LYS A 226 12.55 5.29 3.28
CA LYS A 226 11.54 6.09 2.57
C LYS A 226 10.41 5.28 1.95
N SER A 227 10.72 4.13 1.39
CA SER A 227 9.74 3.26 0.72
C SER A 227 10.27 1.83 0.72
N PHE A 228 9.37 0.86 0.66
CA PHE A 228 9.76 -0.51 0.33
C PHE A 228 10.25 -0.59 -1.11
N LYS A 229 11.38 -1.27 -1.31
CA LYS A 229 11.97 -1.57 -2.61
C LYS A 229 12.22 -3.05 -2.73
N GLN A 230 11.94 -3.59 -3.90
CA GLN A 230 12.27 -4.98 -4.18
C GLN A 230 13.78 -5.18 -4.03
N LYS A 231 14.16 -6.17 -3.23
CA LYS A 231 15.54 -6.57 -2.96
C LYS A 231 15.87 -7.81 -3.79
N GLY A 232 16.73 -7.61 -4.79
CA GLY A 232 17.10 -8.66 -5.73
C GLY A 232 16.01 -8.96 -6.77
N LYS A 233 16.20 -10.06 -7.51
CA LYS A 233 15.21 -10.54 -8.49
C LYS A 233 14.16 -11.38 -7.79
N ALA A 234 12.93 -11.35 -8.30
CA ALA A 234 11.89 -12.27 -7.85
C ALA A 234 12.27 -13.71 -8.23
N GLU A 235 11.94 -14.65 -7.35
CA GLU A 235 12.16 -16.08 -7.53
C GLU A 235 10.87 -16.69 -8.10
N ILE A 236 11.00 -17.63 -9.04
CA ILE A 236 9.88 -18.47 -9.49
C ILE A 236 10.09 -19.84 -8.91
N LEU A 237 9.11 -20.32 -8.16
CA LEU A 237 9.19 -21.56 -7.39
C LEU A 237 8.02 -22.47 -7.73
N PRO A 238 8.20 -23.79 -7.75
CA PRO A 238 7.09 -24.71 -7.94
C PRO A 238 6.13 -24.61 -6.76
N LEU A 239 4.83 -24.66 -7.03
CA LEU A 239 3.86 -25.01 -6.00
C LEU A 239 4.10 -26.48 -5.70
N ALA A 240 4.44 -26.81 -4.46
CA ALA A 240 4.65 -28.20 -4.07
C ALA A 240 3.43 -29.01 -4.52
N ASP A 241 3.66 -30.11 -5.24
CA ASP A 241 2.59 -31.06 -5.54
C ASP A 241 1.97 -31.42 -4.20
N LYS A 242 0.63 -31.31 -4.09
CA LYS A 242 -0.07 -31.94 -2.97
C LYS A 242 0.36 -33.40 -3.02
N GLN A 243 1.20 -33.83 -2.07
CA GLN A 243 1.48 -35.24 -1.89
C GLN A 243 0.13 -35.86 -1.54
N ASN A 244 -0.48 -36.49 -2.55
CA ASN A 244 -1.71 -37.26 -2.42
C ASN A 244 -1.49 -38.43 -1.46
#